data_AF-A0A496A4M5-F1
#
_entry.id   AF-A0A496A4M5-F1
#
_cell.length_a   1.000
_cell.length_b   1.000
_cell.length_c   1.000
_cell.angle_alpha   90.00
_cell.angle_beta   90.00
_cell.angle_gamma   90.00
#
_symmetry.space_group_name_H-M   'P 1'
#
loop_
_entity.id
_entity.type
_entity.pdbx_description
1 polymer ?
#
loop_
_entity_poly.entity_id
_entity_poly.type
_entity_poly.pdbx_seq_one_letter_code
_entity_poly.pdbx_strand_id
1 'polypeptide(L)'
;MKTMTYKGYTAEIIYNDEDECFVGHVVNIGDDIIGFHGDTDEELRVAFEDVVDLHIKVKEQPENPPQKHFAGRLLSRLRQALNL
;
A
#
# COMPACT_ATOMS: atom_id res chain seq x y z
N MET A 1 -12.47 -4.20 -11.43
CA MET A 1 -11.90 -3.54 -10.23
C MET A 1 -12.13 -4.45 -9.05
N LYS A 2 -11.09 -4.71 -8.27
CA LYS A 2 -11.16 -5.51 -7.03
C LYS A 2 -11.12 -4.54 -5.85
N THR A 3 -11.77 -4.89 -4.75
CA THR A 3 -11.73 -4.09 -3.52
C THR A 3 -11.29 -4.93 -2.33
N MET A 4 -10.69 -4.28 -1.34
CA MET A 4 -10.35 -4.88 -0.05
C MET A 4 -10.82 -3.98 1.09
N THR A 5 -11.16 -4.58 2.22
CA THR A 5 -11.53 -3.85 3.44
C THR A 5 -10.75 -4.37 4.64
N TYR A 6 -10.37 -3.47 5.55
CA TYR A 6 -9.66 -3.79 6.79
C TYR A 6 -9.83 -2.64 7.80
N LYS A 7 -10.21 -2.95 9.05
CA LYS A 7 -10.45 -1.96 10.13
C LYS A 7 -11.33 -0.76 9.74
N GLY A 8 -12.31 -0.98 8.86
CA GLY A 8 -13.20 0.08 8.35
C GLY A 8 -12.62 0.92 7.21
N TYR A 9 -11.38 0.67 6.80
CA TYR A 9 -10.75 1.24 5.61
C TYR A 9 -11.08 0.38 4.39
N THR A 10 -11.14 1.04 3.23
CA THR A 10 -11.41 0.40 1.94
C THR A 10 -10.29 0.74 0.97
N ALA A 11 -9.85 -0.23 0.18
CA ALA A 11 -8.92 -0.04 -0.91
C ALA A 11 -9.53 -0.49 -2.25
N GLU A 12 -9.21 0.26 -3.30
CA GLU A 12 -9.48 -0.09 -4.69
C GLU A 12 -8.20 -0.62 -5.34
N ILE A 13 -8.32 -1.75 -6.04
CA ILE A 13 -7.20 -2.45 -6.67
C ILE A 13 -7.41 -2.47 -8.18
N ILE A 14 -6.37 -2.04 -8.87
CA ILE A 14 -6.22 -2.04 -10.33
C ILE A 14 -4.96 -2.83 -10.70
N TYR A 15 -4.98 -3.47 -11.87
CA TYR A 15 -3.77 -4.03 -12.45
C TYR A 15 -3.08 -2.95 -13.30
N ASN A 16 -1.76 -2.81 -13.16
CA ASN A 16 -0.95 -1.95 -13.99
C ASN A 16 -0.21 -2.82 -15.02
N ASP A 17 -0.54 -2.64 -16.31
CA ASP A 17 0.09 -3.38 -17.40
C ASP A 17 1.58 -2.99 -17.59
N GLU A 18 1.97 -1.76 -17.28
CA GLU A 18 3.36 -1.28 -17.46
C GLU A 18 4.31 -1.89 -16.43
N ASP A 19 3.85 -2.01 -15.18
CA ASP A 19 4.63 -2.54 -14.06
C ASP A 19 4.34 -4.03 -13.78
N GLU A 20 3.47 -4.66 -14.57
CA GLU A 20 3.01 -6.05 -14.43
C GLU A 20 2.58 -6.44 -12.99
N CYS A 21 1.99 -5.51 -12.25
CA CYS A 21 1.60 -5.74 -10.86
C CYS A 21 0.24 -5.12 -10.50
N PHE A 22 -0.32 -5.55 -9.38
CA PHE A 22 -1.52 -4.93 -8.85
C PHE A 22 -1.16 -3.75 -7.96
N VAL A 23 -1.86 -2.63 -8.16
CA VAL A 23 -1.73 -1.41 -7.38
C VAL A 23 -3.03 -1.16 -6.62
N GLY A 24 -2.91 -0.96 -5.32
CA GLY A 24 -4.00 -0.65 -4.41
C GLY A 24 -3.92 0.79 -3.90
N HIS A 25 -5.08 1.46 -3.85
CA HIS A 25 -5.22 2.79 -3.27
C HIS A 25 -6.28 2.78 -2.18
N VAL A 26 -5.94 3.31 -1.00
CA VAL A 26 -6.90 3.47 0.10
C VAL A 26 -7.79 4.67 -0.19
N VAL A 27 -9.10 4.47 -0.17
CA VAL A 27 -10.11 5.49 -0.47
C VAL A 27 -10.83 5.95 0.78
N ASN A 28 -11.43 7.14 0.72
CA ASN A 28 -12.23 7.75 1.80
C ASN A 28 -11.45 8.01 3.11
N ILE A 29 -10.17 8.40 3.01
CA ILE A 29 -9.29 8.66 4.17
C ILE A 29 -8.94 10.13 4.43
N GLY A 30 -9.68 11.05 3.82
CA GLY A 30 -9.48 12.51 3.95
C GLY A 30 -8.45 13.03 2.95
N ASP A 31 -7.56 13.92 3.40
CA ASP A 31 -6.50 14.54 2.58
C ASP A 31 -5.27 13.62 2.37
N ASP A 32 -5.23 12.49 3.07
CA ASP A 32 -4.14 11.52 2.99
C ASP A 32 -4.25 10.67 1.70
N ILE A 33 -3.10 10.35 1.10
CA ILE A 33 -3.02 9.45 -0.06
C ILE A 33 -2.11 8.28 0.32
N ILE A 34 -2.66 7.07 0.30
CA ILE A 34 -1.94 5.84 0.64
C ILE A 34 -2.07 4.86 -0.51
N GLY A 35 -0.92 4.49 -1.08
CA GLY A 35 -0.79 3.48 -2.12
C GLY A 35 0.02 2.28 -1.64
N PHE A 36 -0.29 1.11 -2.18
CA PHE A 36 0.43 -0.14 -1.99
C PHE A 36 0.39 -0.97 -3.27
N HIS A 37 1.22 -2.00 -3.38
CA HIS A 37 1.23 -2.89 -4.54
C HIS A 37 1.52 -4.32 -4.11
N GLY A 38 1.29 -5.27 -5.00
CA GLY A 38 1.63 -6.69 -4.81
C GLY A 38 1.39 -7.50 -6.08
N ASP A 39 2.04 -8.65 -6.19
CA ASP A 39 1.93 -9.53 -7.37
C ASP A 39 0.86 -10.60 -7.15
N THR A 40 0.49 -10.83 -5.89
CA THR A 40 -0.50 -11.82 -5.45
C THR A 40 -1.54 -11.20 -4.52
N ASP A 41 -2.67 -11.90 -4.38
CA ASP A 41 -3.75 -11.48 -3.49
C ASP A 41 -3.31 -11.45 -2.02
N GLU A 42 -2.45 -12.38 -1.62
CA GLU A 42 -1.87 -12.46 -0.28
C GLU A 42 -0.94 -11.27 -0.01
N GLU A 43 -0.09 -10.90 -0.97
CA GLU A 43 0.80 -9.75 -0.84
C GLU A 43 0.05 -8.43 -0.78
N LEU A 44 -0.97 -8.27 -1.62
CA LEU A 44 -1.87 -7.11 -1.56
C LEU A 44 -2.54 -6.99 -0.20
N ARG A 45 -3.02 -8.12 0.36
CA ARG A 45 -3.66 -8.14 1.67
C ARG A 45 -2.70 -7.69 2.77
N VAL A 46 -1.50 -8.27 2.81
CA VAL A 46 -0.47 -7.91 3.81
C VAL A 46 -0.07 -6.45 3.67
N ALA A 47 0.22 -6.00 2.44
CA ALA A 47 0.62 -4.62 2.18
C ALA A 47 -0.48 -3.62 2.56
N PHE A 48 -1.75 -3.95 2.29
CA PHE A 48 -2.89 -3.11 2.68
C PHE A 48 -3.04 -3.00 4.20
N GLU A 49 -2.95 -4.12 4.93
CA GLU A 49 -3.04 -4.12 6.40
C GLU A 49 -1.90 -3.31 7.02
N ASP A 50 -0.68 -3.48 6.51
CA ASP A 50 0.52 -2.76 6.95
C ASP A 50 0.37 -1.23 6.82
N VAL A 51 -0.10 -0.75 5.66
CA VAL A 51 -0.24 0.71 5.44
C VAL A 51 -1.40 1.31 6.24
N VAL A 52 -2.49 0.55 6.46
CA VAL A 52 -3.61 0.98 7.32
C VAL A 52 -3.19 1.05 8.79
N ASP A 53 -2.49 0.03 9.28
CA ASP A 53 -2.05 0.00 10.68
C ASP A 53 -1.02 1.11 10.96
N LEU A 54 -0.14 1.37 10.00
CA LEU A 54 0.78 2.49 10.08
C LEU A 54 0.05 3.83 10.08
N HIS A 55 -0.96 4.00 9.22
CA HIS A 55 -1.77 5.22 9.16
C HIS A 55 -2.47 5.52 10.49
N ILE A 56 -3.10 4.51 11.09
CA ILE A 56 -3.74 4.63 12.40
C ILE A 56 -2.70 5.05 13.45
N LYS A 57 -1.56 4.34 13.49
CA LYS A 57 -0.47 4.62 14.45
C LYS A 57 0.08 6.05 14.32
N VAL A 58 0.24 6.55 13.10
CA VAL A 58 0.73 7.92 12.87
C VAL A 58 -0.30 8.95 13.32
N LYS A 59 -1.59 8.73 13.08
CA LYS A 59 -2.65 9.63 13.58
C LYS A 59 -2.75 9.66 15.10
N GLU A 60 -2.35 8.57 15.77
CA GLU A 60 -2.25 8.50 17.23
C GLU A 60 -0.99 9.18 17.81
N GLN A 61 -0.03 9.61 16.97
CA GLN A 61 1.23 10.26 17.39
C GLN A 61 1.35 11.68 16.78
N PRO A 62 0.61 12.67 17.31
CA PRO A 62 0.44 13.99 16.71
C PRO A 62 1.71 14.84 16.62
N GLU A 63 2.77 14.52 17.39
CA GLU A 63 4.02 15.29 17.41
C GLU A 63 4.99 15.03 16.24
N ASN A 64 4.67 14.14 15.28
CA ASN A 64 5.58 13.85 14.15
C ASN A 64 4.79 13.61 12.85
N PRO A 65 4.52 14.66 12.04
CA PRO A 65 3.70 14.51 10.84
C PRO A 65 4.38 13.56 9.84
N PRO A 66 3.62 12.66 9.20
CA PRO A 66 4.18 11.75 8.22
C PRO A 66 4.81 12.56 7.09
N GLN A 67 6.10 12.34 6.83
CA GLN A 67 6.70 12.86 5.61
C GLN A 67 5.85 12.33 4.44
N LYS A 68 5.44 13.24 3.57
CA LYS A 68 4.39 13.13 2.54
C LYS A 68 4.58 12.01 1.49
N HIS A 69 5.53 11.11 1.72
CA HIS A 69 5.89 9.96 0.90
C HIS A 69 5.99 8.71 1.78
N PHE A 70 4.88 8.25 2.33
CA PHE A 70 4.78 6.84 2.76
C PHE A 70 4.46 6.00 1.52
N ALA A 71 5.48 5.82 0.68
CA ALA A 71 5.49 4.73 -0.27
C ALA A 71 5.42 3.44 0.57
N GLY A 72 4.29 2.73 0.48
CA GLY A 72 4.05 1.46 1.15
C GLY A 72 5.33 0.61 1.08
N ARG A 73 5.75 0.16 2.26
CA ARG A 73 6.99 -0.58 2.54
C ARG A 73 7.48 -1.32 1.29
N LEU A 74 8.51 -0.78 0.64
CA LEU A 74 9.21 -1.39 -0.48
C LEU A 74 9.84 -2.70 0.00
N LEU A 75 9.04 -3.76 0.12
CA LEU A 75 9.53 -5.13 0.07
C LEU A 75 9.88 -5.40 -1.40
N SER A 76 10.87 -4.67 -1.89
CA SER A 76 11.68 -5.09 -3.02
C SER A 76 12.24 -6.45 -2.62
N ARG A 77 11.59 -7.52 -3.06
CA ARG A 77 12.34 -8.73 -3.36
C ARG A 77 13.19 -8.35 -4.54
N LEU A 78 14.43 -7.94 -4.25
CA LEU A 78 15.55 -7.97 -5.19
C LEU A 78 15.52 -9.32 -5.90
N ARG A 79 14.86 -9.39 -7.05
CA ARG A 79 15.17 -10.42 -8.02
C ARG A 79 16.45 -9.95 -8.70
N GLN A 80 17.57 -10.17 -8.02
CA GLN A 80 18.86 -10.21 -8.68
C GLN A 80 18.78 -11.33 -9.73
N ALA A 81 18.54 -10.94 -10.97
CA ALA A 81 19.03 -11.65 -12.13
C ALA A 81 19.75 -10.62 -13.00
N LEU A 82 20.92 -10.17 -12.50
CA LEU A 82 22.01 -9.80 -13.38
C LEU A 82 22.39 -11.07 -14.14
N ASN A 83 21.82 -11.26 -15.33
CA ASN A 83 22.48 -12.06 -16.33
C ASN A 83 23.35 -11.10 -17.15
N LEU A 84 24.66 -11.24 -16.93
CA LEU A 84 25.71 -10.82 -17.85
C LEU A 84 25.43 -11.32 -19.27
#